data_AF-A0A2B6QQ75-F1
#
_entry.id   AF-A0A2B6QQ75-F1
#
_cell.length_a   1.000
_cell.length_b   1.000
_cell.length_c   1.000
_cell.angle_alpha   90.00
_cell.angle_beta   90.00
_cell.angle_gamma   90.00
#
_symmetry.space_group_name_H-M   'P 1'
#
loop_
_entity.id
_entity.type
_entity.pdbx_description
1 polymer ?
#
loop_
_entity_poly.entity_id
_entity_poly.type
_entity_poly.pdbx_seq_one_letter_code
_entity_poly.pdbx_strand_id
1 'polypeptide(L)'
;MAKLRASIDRVKDEATKGEKVNTFDEPSFEADWNVDNCAEVWSARDAILKGARYDNFIVRAENSRGGFAEPCANCSRTFSGFYNIDY
;
A
#
# COMPACT_ATOMS: atom_id res chain seq x y z
N MET A 1 10.32 -3.24 9.69
CA MET A 1 10.57 -2.40 8.50
C MET A 1 10.92 -3.19 7.25
N ALA A 2 11.84 -4.18 7.32
CA ALA A 2 12.26 -4.96 6.15
C ALA A 2 11.12 -5.64 5.37
N LYS A 3 10.12 -6.21 6.06
CA LYS A 3 8.96 -6.86 5.42
C LYS A 3 8.08 -5.89 4.61
N LEU A 4 7.73 -4.73 5.17
CA LEU A 4 7.00 -3.69 4.46
C LEU A 4 7.76 -3.23 3.21
N ARG A 5 9.07 -3.04 3.34
CA ARG A 5 9.92 -2.65 2.19
C ARG A 5 9.90 -3.72 1.10
N ALA A 6 10.05 -5.00 1.46
CA ALA A 6 9.94 -6.11 0.52
C ALA A 6 8.55 -6.16 -0.17
N SER A 7 7.47 -5.85 0.54
CA SER A 7 6.13 -5.77 -0.05
C SER A 7 6.00 -4.61 -1.04
N ILE A 8 6.58 -3.45 -0.74
CA ILE A 8 6.61 -2.29 -1.67
C ILE A 8 7.45 -2.62 -2.91
N ASP A 9 8.65 -3.15 -2.71
CA ASP A 9 9.58 -3.48 -3.80
C ASP A 9 8.95 -4.54 -4.73
N ARG A 10 8.26 -5.55 -4.18
CA ARG A 10 7.49 -6.52 -4.97
C ARG A 10 6.44 -5.85 -5.86
N VAL A 11 5.69 -4.87 -5.33
CA VAL A 11 4.65 -4.19 -6.10
C VAL A 11 5.26 -3.33 -7.21
N LYS A 12 6.39 -2.67 -6.95
CA LYS A 12 7.13 -1.93 -7.99
C LYS A 12 7.66 -2.87 -9.08
N ASP A 13 8.17 -4.04 -8.71
CA ASP A 13 8.63 -5.05 -9.66
C ASP A 13 7.46 -5.58 -10.51
N GLU A 14 6.29 -5.81 -9.91
CA GLU A 14 5.07 -6.19 -10.62
C GLU A 14 4.61 -5.10 -11.60
N ALA A 15 4.62 -3.85 -11.17
CA ALA A 15 4.29 -2.70 -12.01
C ALA A 15 5.27 -2.59 -13.19
N THR A 16 6.56 -2.74 -12.93
CA THR A 16 7.62 -2.72 -13.96
C THR A 16 7.41 -3.83 -15.00
N LYS A 17 7.16 -5.07 -14.55
CA LYS A 17 6.88 -6.21 -15.45
C LYS A 17 5.61 -6.03 -16.27
N GLY A 18 4.62 -5.30 -15.74
CA GLY A 18 3.38 -4.96 -16.42
C GLY A 18 3.45 -3.69 -17.25
N GLU A 19 4.63 -3.09 -17.40
CA GLU A 19 4.84 -1.79 -18.08
C GLU A 19 3.89 -0.69 -17.55
N LYS A 20 3.58 -0.76 -16.24
CA LYS A 20 2.73 0.20 -15.53
C LYS A 20 3.60 1.28 -14.90
N VAL A 21 3.58 2.45 -15.52
CA VAL A 21 4.24 3.66 -15.03
C VAL A 21 3.20 4.74 -14.76
N ASN A 22 3.47 5.58 -13.76
CA ASN A 22 2.64 6.74 -13.46
C ASN A 22 3.08 7.98 -14.24
N THR A 23 2.46 9.12 -13.99
CA THR A 23 2.79 10.41 -14.64
C THR A 23 4.19 10.94 -14.32
N PHE A 24 4.91 10.31 -13.39
CA PHE A 24 6.27 10.67 -12.97
C PHE A 24 7.32 9.67 -13.47
N ASP A 25 6.96 8.79 -14.42
CA ASP A 25 7.81 7.73 -14.96
C ASP A 25 8.27 6.70 -13.90
N GLU A 26 7.51 6.56 -12.81
CA GLU A 26 7.80 5.62 -11.72
C GLU A 26 6.88 4.39 -11.80
N PRO A 27 7.38 3.18 -11.48
CA PRO A 27 6.56 1.97 -11.44
C PRO A 27 5.43 2.07 -10.41
N SER A 28 4.18 2.06 -10.89
CA SER A 28 2.99 2.22 -10.06
C SER A 28 1.76 1.69 -10.79
N PHE A 29 0.78 1.18 -10.03
CA PHE A 29 -0.54 0.84 -10.56
C PHE A 29 -1.52 2.03 -10.52
N GLU A 30 -1.10 3.15 -9.96
CA GLU A 30 -1.87 4.40 -9.89
C GLU A 30 -1.23 5.48 -10.75
N ALA A 31 -2.06 6.30 -11.40
CA ALA A 31 -1.59 7.29 -12.38
C ALA A 31 -0.89 8.49 -11.72
N ASP A 32 -1.36 8.93 -10.55
CA ASP A 32 -1.00 10.23 -9.98
C ASP A 32 -0.07 10.13 -8.75
N TRP A 33 0.35 8.93 -8.34
CA TRP A 33 1.28 8.77 -7.21
C TRP A 33 2.11 7.48 -7.27
N ASN A 34 3.20 7.46 -6.50
CA ASN A 34 4.07 6.30 -6.32
C ASN A 34 3.50 5.34 -5.28
N VAL A 35 3.87 4.06 -5.36
CA VAL A 35 3.53 3.04 -4.35
C VAL A 35 3.87 3.51 -2.93
N ASP A 36 5.02 4.16 -2.74
CA ASP A 36 5.49 4.67 -1.44
C ASP A 36 4.63 5.79 -0.84
N ASN A 37 3.87 6.50 -1.67
CA ASN A 37 3.14 7.70 -1.27
C ASN A 37 1.71 7.43 -0.81
N CYS A 38 1.26 6.17 -0.87
CA CYS A 38 -0.08 5.83 -0.43
C CYS A 38 -0.25 6.00 1.09
N ALA A 39 -1.45 6.42 1.52
CA ALA A 39 -1.73 6.71 2.92
C ALA A 39 -1.50 5.48 3.83
N GLU A 40 -1.94 4.31 3.37
CA GLU A 40 -1.83 3.04 4.10
C GLU A 40 -0.37 2.61 4.26
N VAL A 41 0.48 2.91 3.27
CA VAL A 41 1.93 2.67 3.37
C VAL A 41 2.54 3.57 4.44
N TRP A 42 2.17 4.85 4.49
CA TRP A 42 2.61 5.76 5.54
C TRP A 42 2.13 5.34 6.92
N SER A 43 0.87 4.95 7.06
CA SER A 43 0.31 4.42 8.32
C SER A 43 1.04 3.16 8.78
N ALA A 44 1.34 2.24 7.85
CA ALA A 44 2.13 1.04 8.16
C ALA A 44 3.55 1.39 8.61
N ARG A 45 4.22 2.37 7.97
CA ARG A 45 5.55 2.83 8.38
C ARG A 45 5.53 3.41 9.79
N ASP A 46 4.59 4.29 10.08
CA ASP A 46 4.42 4.90 11.41
C ASP A 46 4.14 3.84 12.49
N ALA A 47 3.26 2.88 12.22
CA ALA A 47 2.99 1.77 13.13
C ALA A 47 4.25 0.93 13.43
N ILE A 48 5.04 0.59 12.40
CA ILE A 48 6.32 -0.13 12.58
C ILE A 48 7.30 0.70 13.43
N LEU A 49 7.41 2.01 13.18
CA LEU A 49 8.28 2.90 13.95
C LEU A 49 7.86 2.97 15.42
N LYS A 50 6.57 2.84 15.70
CA LYS A 50 6.00 2.74 17.05
C LYS A 50 6.13 1.34 17.67
N GLY A 51 6.80 0.40 17.02
CA GLY A 51 7.09 -0.94 17.52
C GLY A 51 6.10 -2.02 17.14
N ALA A 52 5.12 -1.72 16.29
CA ALA A 52 4.17 -2.72 15.80
C ALA A 52 4.85 -3.70 14.83
N ARG A 53 4.41 -4.96 14.87
CA ARG A 53 4.92 -6.03 13.98
C ARG A 53 4.09 -6.09 12.72
N TYR A 54 4.75 -6.05 11.57
CA TYR A 54 4.10 -6.09 10.25
C TYR A 54 3.14 -7.28 10.08
N ASP A 55 3.50 -8.45 10.61
CA ASP A 55 2.66 -9.66 10.51
C ASP A 55 1.35 -9.58 11.32
N ASN A 56 1.23 -8.59 12.21
CA ASN A 56 0.06 -8.37 13.05
C ASN A 56 -0.79 -7.19 12.56
N PHE A 57 -0.58 -6.73 11.33
CA PHE A 57 -1.30 -5.57 10.82
C PHE A 57 -2.71 -5.95 10.39
N ILE A 58 -3.65 -5.08 10.72
CA ILE A 58 -4.95 -5.02 10.07
C ILE A 58 -4.99 -3.67 9.37
N VAL A 59 -5.18 -3.69 8.05
CA VAL A 59 -5.26 -2.48 7.25
C VAL A 59 -6.71 -2.23 6.89
N ARG A 60 -7.16 -0.99 7.10
CA ARG A 60 -8.47 -0.49 6.68
C ARG A 60 -8.26 0.85 6.01
N ALA A 61 -8.90 1.04 4.86
CA ALA A 61 -8.95 2.33 4.18
C ALA A 61 -10.31 2.99 4.49
N GLU A 62 -10.29 4.28 4.82
CA GLU A 62 -11.48 5.06 5.17
C GLU A 62 -11.50 6.37 4.41
N ASN A 63 -12.71 6.80 4.03
CA ASN A 63 -12.90 8.12 3.43
C ASN A 63 -12.76 9.22 4.49
N SER A 64 -12.39 10.43 4.07
CA SER A 64 -12.31 11.60 4.97
C SER A 64 -13.64 11.97 5.63
N ARG A 65 -14.77 11.54 5.05
CA ARG A 65 -16.13 11.70 5.58
C ARG A 65 -16.57 10.54 6.48
N GLY A 66 -15.67 9.60 6.75
CA GLY A 66 -15.96 8.33 7.42
C GLY A 66 -16.52 7.27 6.46
N GLY A 67 -16.42 6.02 6.89
CA GLY A 67 -16.86 4.85 6.12
C GLY A 67 -15.74 4.22 5.30
N PHE A 68 -15.96 2.96 4.92
CA PHE A 68 -15.00 2.18 4.16
C PHE A 68 -14.69 2.87 2.81
N ALA A 69 -13.39 2.96 2.52
CA ALA A 69 -12.89 3.30 1.20
C ALA A 69 -12.18 2.08 0.63
N GLU A 70 -12.39 1.82 -0.65
CA GLU A 70 -11.64 0.77 -1.33
C GLU A 70 -10.16 1.20 -1.41
N PRO A 71 -9.21 0.35 -0.98
CA PRO A 71 -7.79 0.67 -1.12
C PRO A 71 -7.41 0.75 -2.60
N CYS A 72 -6.54 1.70 -2.94
CA CYS A 72 -6.03 1.84 -4.31
C CYS A 72 -5.29 0.58 -4.79
N ALA A 73 -5.05 0.45 -6.10
CA ALA A 73 -4.44 -0.73 -6.69
C ALA A 73 -3.03 -1.03 -6.14
N ASN A 74 -2.28 0.02 -5.79
CA ASN A 74 -0.99 -0.13 -5.12
C ASN A 74 -1.15 -0.77 -3.74
N CYS A 75 -2.04 -0.21 -2.90
CA CYS A 75 -2.25 -0.64 -1.53
C CYS A 75 -2.91 -2.00 -1.41
N SER A 76 -3.87 -2.32 -2.29
CA SER A 76 -4.50 -3.65 -2.35
C SER A 76 -3.45 -4.73 -2.65
N ARG A 77 -2.47 -4.44 -3.51
CA ARG A 77 -1.36 -5.34 -3.81
C ARG A 77 -0.33 -5.40 -2.69
N THR A 78 0.07 -4.26 -2.12
CA THR A 78 1.09 -4.21 -1.05
C THR A 78 0.64 -4.98 0.19
N PHE A 79 -0.62 -4.79 0.58
CA PHE A 79 -1.21 -5.37 1.78
C PHE A 79 -2.17 -6.53 1.47
N SER A 80 -1.97 -7.23 0.35
CA SER A 80 -2.73 -8.43 0.02
C SER A 80 -2.64 -9.44 1.18
N GLY A 81 -3.79 -9.77 1.77
CA GLY A 81 -3.91 -10.63 2.94
C GLY A 81 -3.97 -9.93 4.31
N PHE A 82 -3.85 -8.60 4.37
CA PHE A 82 -3.95 -7.81 5.62
C PHE A 82 -5.22 -6.96 5.72
N TYR A 83 -6.02 -6.86 4.66
CA TYR A 83 -7.28 -6.13 4.72
C TYR A 83 -8.33 -6.95 5.45
N ASN A 84 -8.90 -6.36 6.51
CA ASN A 84 -10.16 -6.84 7.03
C ASN A 84 -11.29 -6.18 6.22
N ILE A 85 -11.74 -6.88 5.18
CA ILE A 85 -12.90 -6.46 4.39
C ILE A 85 -14.13 -6.94 5.16
N ASP A 86 -14.61 -6.11 6.08
CA ASP A 86 -15.93 -6.31 6.70
C ASP A 86 -16.99 -6.09 5.60
N TYR A 87 -17.59 -7.18 5.11
CA TYR A 87 -18.75 -7.15 4.21
C TYR A 87 -20.05 -6.92 4.99
#